data_AF-A0A0G3ICI4-F1
#
_entry.id   AF-A0A0G3ICI4-F1
#
_cell.length_a   1.000
_cell.length_b   1.000
_cell.length_c   1.000
_cell.angle_alpha   90.00
_cell.angle_beta   90.00
_cell.angle_gamma   90.00
#
_symmetry.space_group_name_H-M   'P 1'
#
loop_
_entity.id
_entity.type
_entity.pdbx_description
1 polymer ?
#
loop_
_entity_poly.entity_id
_entity_poly.type
_entity_poly.pdbx_seq_one_letter_code
_entity_poly.pdbx_strand_id
1 'polypeptide(L)'
;MTMASLSSDTLEICRPFFIETGINAFSYSRFYADGTRAELWSDFQALEHTFFTARYVAGTYTPQYYGTSERHSLMREKVEAYPSELRDRFRQQLIDQREFFNHDHCLVTVNHNADFAEYFCFYMPRSMTGAASFYLNNIDRLDAFSQYYVNVGKKLICQADDFLIDNRATRNAPDARAPTTTDVTSPGPMRNGRESMRQQCRSGGEWSLLTTREREIARLLLRGVVMREIAMSLGISPRTVERHVDNMKTKLNCYRKSELISKLYLPF
;
A
#
# COMPACT_ATOMS: atom_id res chain seq x y z
N MET A 1 -11.06 19.19 -0.15
CA MET A 1 -9.92 18.27 0.07
C MET A 1 -8.99 18.41 -1.12
N THR A 2 -7.68 18.39 -0.92
CA THR A 2 -6.66 18.53 -1.98
C THR A 2 -5.63 17.40 -1.90
N MET A 3 -4.85 17.18 -2.96
CA MET A 3 -3.74 16.21 -2.92
C MET A 3 -2.69 16.56 -1.84
N ALA A 4 -2.49 17.86 -1.57
CA ALA A 4 -1.64 18.32 -0.48
C ALA A 4 -2.19 17.91 0.90
N SER A 5 -3.51 18.06 1.15
CA SER A 5 -4.10 17.60 2.41
C SER A 5 -4.01 16.07 2.58
N LEU A 6 -4.22 15.32 1.49
CA LEU A 6 -4.06 13.85 1.51
C LEU A 6 -2.63 13.42 1.82
N SER A 7 -1.64 14.19 1.35
CA SER A 7 -0.23 13.95 1.64
C SER A 7 0.12 14.24 3.10
N SER A 8 -0.45 15.31 3.68
CA SER A 8 -0.33 15.62 5.12
C SER A 8 -0.89 14.48 5.98
N ASP A 9 -2.10 14.00 5.68
CA ASP A 9 -2.72 12.90 6.42
C ASP A 9 -1.91 11.59 6.25
N THR A 10 -1.35 11.35 5.07
CA THR A 10 -0.44 10.22 4.81
C THR A 10 0.82 10.30 5.67
N LEU A 11 1.44 11.49 5.76
CA LEU A 11 2.62 11.72 6.59
C LEU A 11 2.32 11.48 8.08
N GLU A 12 1.15 11.89 8.57
CA GLU A 12 0.76 11.66 9.97
C GLU A 12 0.67 10.16 10.30
N ILE A 13 0.09 9.35 9.41
CA ILE A 13 0.03 7.88 9.58
C ILE A 13 1.44 7.28 9.59
N CYS A 14 2.35 7.79 8.75
CA CYS A 14 3.69 7.24 8.60
C CYS A 14 4.67 7.69 9.71
N ARG A 15 4.43 8.84 10.36
CA ARG A 15 5.39 9.49 11.25
C ARG A 15 5.95 8.59 12.36
N PRO A 16 5.15 7.80 13.10
CA PRO A 16 5.71 6.91 14.13
C PRO A 16 6.67 5.88 13.55
N PHE A 17 6.34 5.34 12.37
CA PHE A 17 7.16 4.35 11.69
C PHE A 17 8.48 4.95 11.19
N PHE A 18 8.44 6.18 10.66
CA PHE A 18 9.64 6.90 10.22
C PHE A 18 10.62 7.15 11.37
N ILE A 19 10.12 7.58 12.54
CA ILE A 19 10.95 7.81 13.73
C ILE A 19 11.66 6.53 14.17
N GLU A 20 10.98 5.38 14.09
CA GLU A 20 11.51 4.10 14.57
C GLU A 20 12.46 3.42 13.57
N THR A 21 12.36 3.73 12.27
CA THR A 21 13.09 3.01 11.21
C THR A 21 14.17 3.84 10.51
N GLY A 22 14.06 5.16 10.53
CA GLY A 22 14.87 6.05 9.70
C GLY A 22 14.42 6.13 8.23
N ILE A 23 13.29 5.50 7.87
CA ILE A 23 12.58 5.77 6.61
C ILE A 23 12.13 7.23 6.65
N ASN A 24 12.36 7.98 5.56
CA ASN A 24 12.05 9.40 5.51
C ASN A 24 10.93 9.76 4.54
N ALA A 25 10.55 8.86 3.64
CA ALA A 25 9.34 9.01 2.86
C ALA A 25 8.67 7.67 2.53
N PHE A 26 7.38 7.76 2.25
CA PHE A 26 6.52 6.66 1.88
C PHE A 26 5.59 7.10 0.76
N SER A 27 5.35 6.22 -0.21
CA SER A 27 4.27 6.39 -1.16
C SER A 27 3.45 5.12 -1.32
N TYR A 28 2.15 5.30 -1.41
CA TYR A 28 1.19 4.30 -1.80
C TYR A 28 0.62 4.65 -3.17
N SER A 29 0.64 3.70 -4.10
CA SER A 29 0.03 3.85 -5.42
C SER A 29 -0.92 2.69 -5.69
N ARG A 30 -2.09 2.98 -6.25
CA ARG A 30 -3.00 1.96 -6.76
C ARG A 30 -3.15 2.07 -8.26
N PHE A 31 -2.79 1.03 -8.99
CA PHE A 31 -2.90 0.93 -10.44
C PHE A 31 -4.14 0.13 -10.85
N TYR A 32 -4.92 0.69 -11.76
CA TYR A 32 -6.05 0.02 -12.38
C TYR A 32 -5.69 -0.52 -13.76
N ALA A 33 -6.46 -1.50 -14.24
CA ALA A 33 -6.26 -2.14 -15.54
C ALA A 33 -6.25 -1.17 -16.73
N ASP A 34 -6.93 -0.01 -16.62
CA ASP A 34 -6.98 1.00 -17.68
C ASP A 34 -5.77 1.97 -17.67
N GLY A 35 -4.78 1.68 -16.83
CA GLY A 35 -3.54 2.44 -16.68
C GLY A 35 -3.62 3.57 -15.67
N THR A 36 -4.81 4.03 -15.31
CA THR A 36 -4.91 5.11 -14.31
C THR A 36 -4.45 4.66 -12.94
N ARG A 37 -4.03 5.64 -12.14
CA ARG A 37 -3.56 5.38 -10.78
C ARG A 37 -4.04 6.42 -9.78
N ALA A 38 -4.26 5.97 -8.56
CA ALA A 38 -4.39 6.83 -7.38
C ALA A 38 -3.03 6.87 -6.65
N GLU A 39 -2.67 8.03 -6.12
CA GLU A 39 -1.38 8.25 -5.46
C GLU A 39 -1.58 8.92 -4.08
N LEU A 40 -0.89 8.40 -3.07
CA LEU A 40 -0.81 8.97 -1.72
C LEU A 40 0.64 8.95 -1.26
N TRP A 41 1.23 10.13 -1.02
CA TRP A 41 2.64 10.27 -0.67
C TRP A 41 2.77 11.02 0.64
N SER A 42 3.74 10.66 1.48
CA SER A 42 4.05 11.41 2.70
C SER A 42 4.72 12.76 2.42
N ASP A 43 5.17 12.98 1.18
CA ASP A 43 5.76 14.24 0.71
C ASP A 43 5.00 14.72 -0.54
N PHE A 44 4.28 15.83 -0.38
CA PHE A 44 3.52 16.45 -1.46
C PHE A 44 4.42 17.04 -2.55
N GLN A 45 5.57 17.62 -2.19
CA GLN A 45 6.46 18.25 -3.17
C GLN A 45 7.08 17.19 -4.09
N ALA A 46 7.46 16.05 -3.51
CA ALA A 46 7.94 14.90 -4.28
C ALA A 46 6.86 14.34 -5.22
N LEU A 47 5.61 14.21 -4.75
CA LEU A 47 4.47 13.80 -5.57
C LEU A 47 4.21 14.78 -6.72
N GLU A 48 4.15 16.08 -6.40
CA GLU A 48 3.87 17.15 -7.35
C GLU A 48 4.93 17.17 -8.45
N HIS A 49 6.20 17.11 -8.05
CA HIS A 49 7.32 17.05 -8.98
C HIS A 49 7.23 15.84 -9.91
N THR A 50 6.98 14.66 -9.33
CA THR A 50 6.92 13.39 -10.06
C THR A 50 5.84 13.37 -11.15
N PHE A 51 4.64 13.84 -10.81
CA PHE A 51 3.45 13.61 -11.63
C PHE A 51 2.95 14.83 -12.40
N PHE A 52 3.32 16.04 -11.98
CA PHE A 52 2.79 17.29 -12.54
C PHE A 52 3.88 18.20 -13.11
N THR A 53 5.07 18.25 -12.50
CA THR A 53 6.18 19.09 -12.98
C THR A 53 7.07 18.36 -13.98
N ALA A 54 7.80 17.33 -13.54
CA ALA A 54 8.77 16.61 -14.36
C ALA A 54 8.14 15.49 -15.18
N ARG A 55 7.12 14.81 -14.61
CA ARG A 55 6.22 13.88 -15.32
C ARG A 55 6.92 12.68 -15.97
N TYR A 56 8.15 12.33 -15.56
CA TYR A 56 8.90 11.22 -16.17
C TYR A 56 8.12 9.91 -16.11
N VAL A 57 7.40 9.65 -15.03
CA VAL A 57 6.64 8.41 -14.86
C VAL A 57 5.13 8.60 -15.02
N ALA A 58 4.67 9.81 -15.36
CA ALA A 58 3.27 10.02 -15.71
C ALA A 58 2.94 9.25 -17.01
N GLY A 59 1.81 8.55 -17.05
CA GLY A 59 1.41 7.79 -18.24
C GLY A 59 2.06 6.41 -18.38
N THR A 60 2.90 5.97 -17.42
CA THR A 60 3.49 4.62 -17.45
C THR A 60 2.56 3.59 -16.80
N TYR A 61 2.69 2.33 -17.22
CA TYR A 61 2.06 1.18 -16.58
C TYR A 61 3.15 0.13 -16.35
N THR A 62 3.37 -0.23 -15.09
CA THR A 62 4.44 -1.14 -14.65
C THR A 62 4.01 -2.41 -13.89
N PRO A 63 2.75 -2.63 -13.47
CA PRO A 63 2.36 -3.88 -12.80
C PRO A 63 2.78 -5.15 -13.55
N GLN A 64 2.80 -5.14 -14.88
CA GLN A 64 3.19 -6.27 -15.71
C GLN A 64 4.66 -6.70 -15.58
N TYR A 65 5.52 -5.84 -15.04
CA TYR A 65 6.92 -6.16 -14.84
C TYR A 65 7.18 -6.86 -13.50
N TYR A 66 6.19 -6.98 -12.62
CA TYR A 66 6.34 -7.66 -11.33
C TYR A 66 5.67 -9.04 -11.43
N GLY A 67 6.48 -10.09 -11.28
CA GLY A 67 5.96 -11.47 -11.29
C GLY A 67 5.14 -11.80 -10.05
N THR A 68 4.33 -12.86 -10.09
CA THR A 68 3.48 -13.28 -8.97
C THR A 68 4.25 -13.62 -7.68
N SER A 69 5.53 -13.99 -7.80
CA SER A 69 6.44 -14.23 -6.67
C SER A 69 7.37 -13.07 -6.36
N GLU A 70 7.42 -12.04 -7.22
CA GLU A 70 8.29 -10.88 -7.06
C GLU A 70 7.55 -9.75 -6.34
N ARG A 71 7.40 -9.93 -5.04
CA ARG A 71 6.65 -8.99 -4.20
C ARG A 71 7.48 -7.81 -3.72
N HIS A 72 8.79 -7.97 -3.52
CA HIS A 72 9.67 -6.93 -3.01
C HIS A 72 10.86 -6.73 -3.94
N SER A 73 11.10 -5.49 -4.34
CA SER A 73 12.25 -5.16 -5.19
C SER A 73 12.85 -3.84 -4.75
N LEU A 74 14.18 -3.77 -4.73
CA LEU A 74 14.85 -2.47 -4.68
C LEU A 74 14.64 -1.79 -6.05
N MET A 75 14.09 -0.58 -6.04
CA MET A 75 13.62 0.08 -7.25
C MET A 75 14.77 0.36 -8.23
N ARG A 76 15.96 0.67 -7.71
CA ARG A 76 17.15 0.94 -8.53
C ARG A 76 17.53 -0.27 -9.38
N GLU A 77 17.55 -1.45 -8.78
CA GLU A 77 17.84 -2.72 -9.44
C GLU A 77 16.68 -3.15 -10.33
N LYS A 78 15.44 -2.95 -9.88
CA LYS A 78 14.24 -3.31 -10.64
C LYS A 78 14.14 -2.59 -11.98
N VAL A 79 14.42 -1.28 -11.96
CA VAL A 79 14.36 -0.41 -13.14
C VAL A 79 15.28 -0.88 -14.27
N GLU A 80 16.37 -1.57 -13.94
CA GLU A 80 17.31 -2.11 -14.94
C GLU A 80 16.67 -3.18 -15.85
N ALA A 81 15.66 -3.90 -15.34
CA ALA A 81 14.92 -4.90 -16.10
C ALA A 81 13.85 -4.31 -17.04
N TYR A 82 13.58 -2.99 -16.98
CA TYR A 82 12.61 -2.35 -17.86
C TYR A 82 13.14 -2.14 -19.29
N PRO A 83 12.24 -2.02 -20.30
CA PRO A 83 12.61 -1.55 -21.64
C PRO A 83 13.35 -0.22 -21.59
N SER A 84 14.23 0.05 -22.55
CA SER A 84 15.18 1.17 -22.49
C SER A 84 14.52 2.54 -22.24
N GLU A 85 13.47 2.86 -22.99
CA GLU A 85 12.76 4.14 -22.84
C GLU A 85 12.15 4.29 -21.44
N LEU A 86 11.46 3.24 -20.97
CA LEU A 86 10.86 3.22 -19.64
C LEU A 86 11.92 3.28 -18.53
N ARG A 87 13.02 2.53 -18.68
CA ARG A 87 14.15 2.51 -17.75
C ARG A 87 14.75 3.89 -17.57
N ASP A 88 15.04 4.60 -18.66
CA ASP A 88 15.67 5.92 -18.60
C ASP A 88 14.76 6.95 -17.92
N ARG A 89 13.45 6.89 -18.18
CA ARG A 89 12.44 7.70 -17.49
C ARG A 89 12.43 7.43 -15.98
N PHE A 90 12.42 6.16 -15.57
CA PHE A 90 12.43 5.80 -14.14
C PHE A 90 13.76 6.11 -13.46
N ARG A 91 14.90 6.01 -14.16
CA ARG A 91 16.20 6.45 -13.63
C ARG A 91 16.21 7.94 -13.33
N GLN A 92 15.70 8.76 -14.25
CA GLN A 92 15.62 10.21 -14.02
C GLN A 92 14.70 10.54 -12.83
N GLN A 93 13.57 9.84 -12.72
CA GLN A 93 12.70 9.94 -11.56
C GLN A 93 13.43 9.62 -10.24
N LEU A 94 14.21 8.54 -10.18
CA LEU A 94 14.98 8.17 -8.98
C LEU A 94 16.08 9.18 -8.66
N ILE A 95 16.74 9.76 -9.68
CA ILE A 95 17.74 10.82 -9.51
C ILE A 95 17.09 12.06 -8.88
N ASP A 96 15.95 12.50 -9.39
CA ASP A 96 15.26 13.69 -8.87
C ASP A 96 14.75 13.46 -7.44
N GLN A 97 14.19 12.27 -7.15
CA GLN A 97 13.80 11.87 -5.79
C GLN A 97 14.98 11.98 -4.80
N ARG A 98 16.14 11.50 -5.22
CA ARG A 98 17.36 11.53 -4.43
C ARG A 98 17.92 12.93 -4.24
N GLU A 99 18.05 13.72 -5.30
CA GLU A 99 18.76 15.00 -5.26
C GLU A 99 17.91 16.15 -4.71
N PHE A 100 16.60 16.17 -4.99
CA PHE A 100 15.73 17.28 -4.57
C PHE A 100 15.05 17.01 -3.23
N PHE A 101 14.77 15.75 -2.90
CA PHE A 101 13.94 15.39 -1.75
C PHE A 101 14.66 14.48 -0.74
N ASN A 102 15.92 14.10 -1.00
CA ASN A 102 16.66 13.14 -0.19
C ASN A 102 15.92 11.79 -0.04
N HIS A 103 15.15 11.39 -1.04
CA HIS A 103 14.46 10.10 -1.12
C HIS A 103 15.30 9.14 -1.99
N ASP A 104 16.16 8.36 -1.34
CA ASP A 104 17.02 7.37 -2.01
C ASP A 104 16.60 5.95 -1.59
N HIS A 105 17.36 4.95 -2.02
CA HIS A 105 17.27 3.55 -1.58
C HIS A 105 15.84 2.97 -1.59
N CYS A 106 15.01 3.38 -2.55
CA CYS A 106 13.61 2.99 -2.59
C CYS A 106 13.42 1.47 -2.65
N LEU A 107 12.76 0.90 -1.65
CA LEU A 107 12.19 -0.45 -1.71
C LEU A 107 10.72 -0.33 -2.10
N VAL A 108 10.31 -1.10 -3.11
CA VAL A 108 8.89 -1.24 -3.46
C VAL A 108 8.38 -2.62 -3.09
N THR A 109 7.24 -2.65 -2.41
CA THR A 109 6.40 -3.84 -2.24
C THR A 109 5.21 -3.76 -3.17
N VAL A 110 4.97 -4.79 -3.97
CA VAL A 110 3.85 -4.86 -4.93
C VAL A 110 2.88 -5.97 -4.55
N ASN A 111 1.62 -5.62 -4.34
CA ASN A 111 0.53 -6.57 -4.16
C ASN A 111 -0.36 -6.57 -5.42
N HIS A 112 -0.72 -7.75 -5.89
CA HIS A 112 -1.68 -7.92 -6.98
C HIS A 112 -2.99 -8.52 -6.45
N ASN A 113 -4.11 -7.98 -6.90
CA ASN A 113 -5.40 -8.68 -6.82
C ASN A 113 -6.10 -8.66 -8.19
N ALA A 114 -7.31 -9.22 -8.25
CA ALA A 114 -8.05 -9.33 -9.50
C ALA A 114 -8.49 -7.98 -10.10
N ASP A 115 -8.48 -6.91 -9.31
CA ASP A 115 -9.13 -5.63 -9.59
C ASP A 115 -8.12 -4.47 -9.77
N PHE A 116 -7.03 -4.48 -9.00
CA PHE A 116 -5.98 -3.47 -8.99
C PHE A 116 -4.64 -4.03 -8.47
N ALA A 117 -3.56 -3.27 -8.66
CA ALA A 117 -2.24 -3.55 -8.10
C ALA A 117 -1.87 -2.41 -7.15
N GLU A 118 -1.28 -2.74 -6.02
CA GLU A 118 -0.89 -1.76 -5.00
C GLU A 118 0.63 -1.75 -4.86
N TYR A 119 1.18 -0.55 -4.80
CA TYR A 119 2.61 -0.30 -4.63
C TYR A 119 2.78 0.40 -3.29
N PHE A 120 3.70 -0.11 -2.48
CA PHE A 120 4.14 0.50 -1.23
C PHE A 120 5.63 0.78 -1.37
N CYS A 121 5.99 2.04 -1.60
CA CYS A 121 7.38 2.45 -1.74
C CYS A 121 7.87 3.07 -0.44
N PHE A 122 8.99 2.56 0.06
CA PHE A 122 9.66 3.04 1.25
C PHE A 122 10.99 3.65 0.83
N TYR A 123 11.21 4.91 1.17
CA TYR A 123 12.44 5.63 0.85
C TYR A 123 13.28 5.84 2.11
N MET A 124 14.59 5.73 1.93
CA MET A 124 15.55 6.04 2.98
C MET A 124 16.46 7.19 2.52
N PRO A 125 17.00 7.98 3.45
CA PRO A 125 17.88 9.08 3.09
C PRO A 125 19.16 8.56 2.42
N ARG A 126 19.75 9.36 1.54
CA ARG A 126 21.00 9.04 0.82
C ARG A 126 22.16 8.66 1.75
N SER A 127 22.14 9.16 2.99
CA SER A 127 23.14 8.83 4.01
C SER A 127 23.04 7.40 4.53
N MET A 128 21.93 6.69 4.30
CA MET A 128 21.67 5.35 4.80
C MET A 128 22.28 4.26 3.89
N THR A 129 23.60 4.14 3.90
CA THR A 129 24.33 3.18 3.05
C THR A 129 23.99 1.70 3.30
N GLY A 130 23.43 1.36 4.48
CA GLY A 130 22.98 0.02 4.86
C GLY A 130 21.52 -0.31 4.52
N ALA A 131 20.82 0.56 3.76
CA ALA A 131 19.37 0.44 3.52
C ALA A 131 18.94 -0.92 2.97
N ALA A 132 19.67 -1.49 2.01
CA ALA A 132 19.34 -2.82 1.45
C ALA A 132 19.35 -3.93 2.52
N SER A 133 20.37 -3.94 3.39
CA SER A 133 20.44 -4.88 4.51
C SER A 133 19.34 -4.63 5.53
N PHE A 134 19.03 -3.36 5.81
CA PHE A 134 17.91 -3.01 6.68
C PHE A 134 16.60 -3.61 6.16
N TYR A 135 16.27 -3.40 4.89
CA TYR A 135 15.03 -3.90 4.30
C TYR A 135 14.94 -5.43 4.33
N LEU A 136 16.02 -6.12 3.94
CA LEU A 136 16.06 -7.59 3.95
C LEU A 136 15.80 -8.15 5.36
N ASN A 137 16.34 -7.51 6.39
CA ASN A 137 16.16 -7.93 7.78
C ASN A 137 14.83 -7.49 8.41
N ASN A 138 14.05 -6.64 7.73
CA ASN A 138 12.82 -6.05 8.27
C ASN A 138 11.61 -6.22 7.34
N ILE A 139 11.64 -7.18 6.41
CA ILE A 139 10.60 -7.32 5.38
C ILE A 139 9.20 -7.53 5.99
N ASP A 140 9.09 -8.41 7.00
CA ASP A 140 7.83 -8.70 7.70
C ASP A 140 7.26 -7.45 8.37
N ARG A 141 8.14 -6.56 8.84
CA ARG A 141 7.76 -5.31 9.49
C ARG A 141 7.25 -4.28 8.48
N LEU A 142 7.84 -4.22 7.28
CA LEU A 142 7.35 -3.37 6.19
C LEU A 142 5.99 -3.86 5.67
N ASP A 143 5.79 -5.17 5.66
CA ASP A 143 4.51 -5.78 5.31
C ASP A 143 3.43 -5.48 6.34
N ALA A 144 3.75 -5.66 7.62
CA ALA A 144 2.85 -5.29 8.70
C ALA A 144 2.48 -3.80 8.65
N PHE A 145 3.46 -2.93 8.32
CA PHE A 145 3.18 -1.51 8.11
C PHE A 145 2.29 -1.26 6.88
N SER A 146 2.53 -1.95 5.76
CA SER A 146 1.71 -1.81 4.54
C SER A 146 0.25 -2.17 4.82
N GLN A 147 0.01 -3.27 5.54
CA GLN A 147 -1.33 -3.67 5.99
C GLN A 147 -1.95 -2.66 6.95
N TYR A 148 -1.17 -2.17 7.92
CA TYR A 148 -1.59 -1.12 8.84
C TYR A 148 -2.00 0.16 8.09
N TYR A 149 -1.21 0.58 7.10
CA TYR A 149 -1.49 1.77 6.29
C TYR A 149 -2.79 1.62 5.52
N VAL A 150 -3.04 0.48 4.85
CA VAL A 150 -4.32 0.26 4.15
C VAL A 150 -5.51 0.32 5.12
N ASN A 151 -5.36 -0.26 6.32
CA ASN A 151 -6.44 -0.29 7.30
C ASN A 151 -6.76 1.11 7.86
N VAL A 152 -5.75 1.84 8.33
CA VAL A 152 -5.93 3.18 8.92
C VAL A 152 -6.21 4.24 7.85
N GLY A 153 -5.51 4.14 6.73
CA GLY A 153 -5.61 5.03 5.58
C GLY A 153 -6.78 4.75 4.65
N LYS A 154 -7.69 3.80 4.99
CA LYS A 154 -8.78 3.37 4.10
C LYS A 154 -9.56 4.56 3.51
N LYS A 155 -9.93 5.53 4.35
CA LYS A 155 -10.66 6.72 3.89
C LYS A 155 -9.83 7.58 2.94
N LEU A 156 -8.55 7.79 3.22
CA LEU A 156 -7.63 8.54 2.36
C LEU A 156 -7.49 7.84 1.00
N ILE A 157 -7.29 6.52 1.02
CA ILE A 157 -7.17 5.67 -0.18
C ILE A 157 -8.42 5.81 -1.06
N CYS A 158 -9.59 5.80 -0.45
CA CYS A 158 -10.86 6.04 -1.15
C CYS A 158 -10.97 7.45 -1.73
N GLN A 159 -10.46 8.46 -1.02
CA GLN A 159 -10.47 9.85 -1.47
C GLN A 159 -9.44 10.10 -2.58
N ALA A 160 -8.35 9.34 -2.63
CA ALA A 160 -7.37 9.41 -3.70
C ALA A 160 -7.96 9.01 -5.07
N ASP A 161 -8.99 8.15 -5.10
CA ASP A 161 -9.72 7.80 -6.31
C ASP A 161 -10.53 8.96 -6.92
N ASP A 162 -10.72 10.07 -6.21
CA ASP A 162 -11.30 11.30 -6.76
C ASP A 162 -10.25 12.14 -7.52
N PHE A 163 -8.95 11.81 -7.39
CA PHE A 163 -7.81 12.50 -7.98
C PHE A 163 -6.98 11.58 -8.90
N LEU A 164 -7.63 10.65 -9.60
CA LEU A 164 -6.94 9.70 -10.48
C LEU A 164 -6.05 10.42 -11.50
N ILE A 165 -4.80 9.99 -11.54
CA ILE A 165 -3.84 10.43 -12.54
C ILE A 165 -4.07 9.59 -13.79
N ASP A 166 -4.43 10.27 -14.88
CA ASP A 166 -4.81 9.63 -16.13
C ASP A 166 -3.59 9.28 -17.01
N ASN A 167 -3.60 8.05 -17.54
CA ASN A 167 -2.63 7.54 -18.51
C ASN A 167 -3.06 7.76 -19.97
N ARG A 168 -4.21 8.39 -20.26
CA ARG A 168 -4.73 8.55 -21.64
C ARG A 168 -3.85 9.37 -22.58
N ALA A 169 -2.99 10.25 -22.07
CA ALA A 169 -2.04 11.00 -22.90
C ALA A 169 -0.99 10.09 -23.59
N THR A 170 -0.84 8.83 -23.13
CA THR A 170 0.16 7.87 -23.63
C THR A 170 -0.46 6.59 -24.18
N ARG A 171 -1.77 6.55 -24.49
CA ARG A 171 -2.39 5.39 -25.21
C ARG A 171 -1.70 5.02 -26.53
N ASN A 172 -0.92 5.94 -27.09
CA ASN A 172 -0.13 5.74 -28.31
C ASN A 172 1.37 5.49 -28.04
N ALA A 173 1.81 5.36 -26.78
CA ALA A 173 3.19 5.01 -26.47
C ALA A 173 3.41 3.50 -26.72
N PRO A 174 4.50 3.09 -27.39
CA PRO A 174 4.75 1.71 -27.81
C PRO A 174 4.83 0.70 -26.65
N ASP A 175 5.01 1.18 -25.41
CA ASP A 175 5.13 0.40 -24.17
C ASP A 175 3.81 -0.22 -23.67
N ALA A 176 2.67 0.10 -24.29
CA ALA A 176 1.37 -0.54 -23.97
C ALA A 176 1.28 -2.01 -24.44
N ARG A 177 2.27 -2.48 -25.22
CA ARG A 177 2.39 -3.90 -25.54
C ARG A 177 3.02 -4.62 -24.36
N ALA A 178 2.23 -5.51 -23.75
CA ALA A 178 2.72 -6.51 -22.81
C ALA A 178 4.00 -7.17 -23.37
N PRO A 179 5.02 -7.44 -22.53
CA PRO A 179 6.20 -8.16 -22.99
C PRO A 179 5.75 -9.48 -23.63
N THR A 180 6.20 -9.75 -24.86
CA THR A 180 5.92 -10.99 -25.61
C THR A 180 6.61 -12.22 -24.99
N THR A 181 7.03 -12.14 -23.73
CA THR A 181 7.74 -13.20 -23.04
C THR A 181 6.72 -14.20 -22.51
N THR A 182 6.82 -15.41 -23.02
CA THR A 182 6.14 -16.65 -22.62
C THR A 182 6.48 -17.10 -21.20
N ASP A 183 6.62 -16.16 -20.25
CA ASP A 183 6.99 -16.47 -18.88
C ASP A 183 5.73 -16.72 -18.04
N VAL A 184 5.66 -17.90 -17.44
CA VAL A 184 4.51 -18.43 -16.68
C VAL A 184 4.30 -17.68 -15.34
N THR A 185 5.00 -16.56 -15.14
CA THR A 185 5.11 -15.81 -13.88
C THR A 185 4.47 -14.43 -13.91
N SER A 186 3.94 -13.96 -15.05
CA SER A 186 3.22 -12.68 -15.11
C SER A 186 1.86 -12.75 -14.40
N PRO A 187 1.44 -11.68 -13.70
CA PRO A 187 0.08 -11.60 -13.16
C PRO A 187 -0.95 -11.73 -14.29
N GLY A 188 -2.01 -12.49 -14.06
CA GLY A 188 -3.13 -12.57 -15.01
C GLY A 188 -3.77 -11.19 -15.27
N PRO A 189 -4.55 -11.04 -16.35
CA PRO A 189 -5.16 -9.75 -16.69
C PRO A 189 -6.07 -9.24 -15.56
N MET A 190 -5.88 -7.98 -15.18
CA MET A 190 -6.67 -7.32 -14.14
C MET A 190 -8.04 -6.93 -14.70
N ARG A 191 -9.08 -7.06 -13.87
CA ARG A 191 -10.44 -6.59 -14.16
C ARG A 191 -10.51 -5.09 -13.98
N ASN A 192 -11.61 -4.48 -14.44
CA ASN A 192 -11.87 -3.07 -14.14
C ASN A 192 -12.34 -2.91 -12.68
N GLY A 193 -11.38 -2.87 -11.76
CA GLY A 193 -11.60 -2.89 -10.31
C GLY A 193 -12.12 -1.61 -9.68
N ARG A 194 -12.28 -0.53 -10.45
CA ARG A 194 -12.65 0.79 -9.90
C ARG A 194 -14.02 0.80 -9.22
N GLU A 195 -15.00 0.13 -9.81
CA GLU A 195 -16.35 0.07 -9.24
C GLU A 195 -16.37 -0.77 -7.96
N SER A 196 -15.63 -1.88 -7.96
CA SER A 196 -15.40 -2.73 -6.78
C SER A 196 -14.81 -1.89 -5.63
N MET A 197 -13.77 -1.11 -5.91
CA MET A 197 -13.15 -0.24 -4.90
C MET A 197 -14.12 0.83 -4.38
N ARG A 198 -14.85 1.52 -5.27
CA ARG A 198 -15.87 2.51 -4.87
C ARG A 198 -16.95 1.91 -3.97
N GLN A 199 -17.36 0.67 -4.22
CA GLN A 199 -18.31 -0.05 -3.36
C GLN A 199 -17.68 -0.38 -2.00
N GLN A 200 -16.43 -0.84 -1.96
CA GLN A 200 -15.69 -1.14 -0.72
C GLN A 200 -15.43 0.11 0.13
N CYS A 201 -15.26 1.27 -0.49
CA CYS A 201 -15.15 2.57 0.16
C CYS A 201 -16.46 3.00 0.81
N ARG A 202 -17.59 2.74 0.15
CA ARG A 202 -18.94 3.05 0.65
C ARG A 202 -19.38 2.13 1.79
N SER A 203 -18.87 0.91 1.86
CA SER A 203 -19.23 -0.06 2.92
C SER A 203 -18.44 0.12 4.23
N GLY A 204 -17.50 1.08 4.32
CA GLY A 204 -16.74 1.36 5.55
C GLY A 204 -15.75 0.28 6.00
N GLY A 205 -15.70 -0.88 5.33
CA GLY A 205 -14.84 -2.02 5.69
C GLY A 205 -15.36 -2.84 6.86
N GLU A 206 -14.79 -4.02 7.08
CA GLU A 206 -15.20 -4.92 8.17
C GLU A 206 -15.12 -4.25 9.55
N TRP A 207 -14.15 -3.34 9.74
CA TRP A 207 -13.98 -2.56 10.97
C TRP A 207 -15.10 -1.54 11.23
N SER A 208 -15.86 -1.11 10.21
CA SER A 208 -17.03 -0.22 10.39
C SER A 208 -18.22 -0.95 10.99
N LEU A 209 -18.33 -2.27 10.76
CA LEU A 209 -19.37 -3.13 11.32
C LEU A 209 -19.17 -3.35 12.83
N LEU A 210 -17.93 -3.19 13.30
CA LEU A 210 -17.57 -3.36 14.69
C LEU A 210 -17.90 -2.11 15.53
N THR A 211 -18.41 -2.33 16.72
CA THR A 211 -18.55 -1.30 17.74
C THR A 211 -17.19 -0.85 18.24
N THR A 212 -17.12 0.31 18.90
CA THR A 212 -15.86 0.79 19.52
C THR A 212 -15.23 -0.25 20.43
N ARG A 213 -16.04 -0.94 21.24
CA ARG A 213 -15.54 -1.97 22.16
C ARG A 213 -15.03 -3.22 21.45
N GLU A 214 -15.72 -3.64 20.40
CA GLU A 214 -15.26 -4.76 19.55
C GLU A 214 -13.94 -4.42 18.85
N ARG A 215 -13.75 -3.17 18.39
CA ARG A 215 -12.48 -2.72 17.81
C ARG A 215 -11.32 -2.73 18.80
N GLU A 216 -11.55 -2.35 20.06
CA GLU A 216 -10.54 -2.44 21.12
C GLU A 216 -10.10 -3.89 21.36
N ILE A 217 -11.07 -4.81 21.46
CA ILE A 217 -10.80 -6.24 21.65
C ILE A 217 -10.09 -6.83 20.41
N ALA A 218 -10.54 -6.50 19.20
CA ALA A 218 -9.92 -6.92 17.95
C ALA A 218 -8.44 -6.52 17.87
N ARG A 219 -8.09 -5.28 18.24
CA ARG A 219 -6.69 -4.82 18.27
C ARG A 219 -5.82 -5.64 19.22
N LEU A 220 -6.34 -5.97 20.41
CA LEU A 220 -5.61 -6.78 21.38
C LEU A 220 -5.46 -8.24 20.91
N LEU A 221 -6.50 -8.79 20.27
CA LEU A 221 -6.43 -10.12 19.65
C LEU A 221 -5.39 -10.20 18.54
N LEU A 222 -5.31 -9.17 17.68
CA LEU A 222 -4.32 -9.10 16.60
C LEU A 222 -2.87 -9.01 17.11
N ARG A 223 -2.68 -8.48 18.33
CA ARG A 223 -1.39 -8.46 19.05
C ARG A 223 -1.06 -9.78 19.75
N GLY A 224 -1.90 -10.80 19.60
CA GLY A 224 -1.69 -12.11 20.24
C GLY A 224 -2.05 -12.16 21.72
N VAL A 225 -2.68 -11.12 22.29
CA VAL A 225 -3.07 -11.09 23.70
C VAL A 225 -4.19 -12.10 23.96
N VAL A 226 -4.07 -12.89 25.03
CA VAL A 226 -5.09 -13.90 25.35
C VAL A 226 -6.32 -13.29 26.01
N MET A 227 -7.50 -13.90 25.83
CA MET A 227 -8.79 -13.31 26.24
C MET A 227 -8.86 -12.90 27.71
N ARG A 228 -8.20 -13.65 28.60
CA ARG A 228 -8.13 -13.32 30.03
C ARG A 228 -7.33 -12.04 30.30
N GLU A 229 -6.24 -11.83 29.59
CA GLU A 229 -5.43 -10.61 29.68
C GLU A 229 -6.14 -9.42 29.06
N ILE A 230 -6.86 -9.63 27.94
CA ILE A 230 -7.76 -8.63 27.35
C ILE A 230 -8.80 -8.19 28.37
N ALA A 231 -9.43 -9.14 29.06
CA ALA A 231 -10.43 -8.88 30.07
C ALA A 231 -9.87 -8.01 31.21
N MET A 232 -8.69 -8.36 31.71
CA MET A 232 -7.97 -7.58 32.72
C MET A 232 -7.62 -6.16 32.23
N SER A 233 -7.04 -6.04 31.03
CA SER A 233 -6.64 -4.76 30.45
C SER A 233 -7.82 -3.81 30.21
N LEU A 234 -9.01 -4.37 29.97
CA LEU A 234 -10.21 -3.62 29.63
C LEU A 234 -11.20 -3.50 30.81
N GLY A 235 -10.89 -4.06 31.98
CA GLY A 235 -11.74 -4.00 33.18
C GLY A 235 -13.10 -4.71 33.04
N ILE A 236 -13.16 -5.80 32.25
CA ILE A 236 -14.39 -6.58 32.00
C ILE A 236 -14.18 -8.06 32.29
N SER A 237 -15.24 -8.86 32.34
CA SER A 237 -15.11 -10.30 32.54
C SER A 237 -14.63 -11.03 31.27
N PRO A 238 -13.88 -12.14 31.38
CA PRO A 238 -13.50 -12.97 30.23
C PRO A 238 -14.70 -13.41 29.38
N ARG A 239 -15.82 -13.75 30.03
CA ARG A 239 -17.09 -14.09 29.36
C ARG A 239 -17.66 -12.95 28.53
N THR A 240 -17.43 -11.70 28.95
CA THR A 240 -17.81 -10.51 28.17
C THR A 240 -16.93 -10.37 26.93
N VAL A 241 -15.63 -10.65 27.05
CA VAL A 241 -14.71 -10.66 25.91
C VAL A 241 -15.12 -11.74 24.89
N GLU A 242 -15.41 -12.97 25.34
CA GLU A 242 -15.92 -14.06 24.48
C GLU A 242 -17.17 -13.62 23.71
N ARG A 243 -18.15 -13.02 24.42
CA ARG A 243 -19.37 -12.51 23.77
C ARG A 243 -19.07 -11.46 22.70
N HIS A 244 -18.14 -10.54 22.95
CA HIS A 244 -17.72 -9.59 21.93
C HIS A 244 -17.05 -10.27 20.73
N VAL A 245 -16.24 -11.31 20.97
CA VAL A 245 -15.62 -12.10 19.89
C VAL A 245 -16.67 -12.83 19.06
N ASP A 246 -17.68 -13.42 19.68
CA ASP A 246 -18.78 -14.08 18.95
C ASP A 246 -19.63 -13.08 18.16
N ASN A 247 -19.86 -11.89 18.70
CA ASN A 247 -20.52 -10.81 17.97
C ASN A 247 -19.68 -10.38 16.75
N MET A 248 -18.36 -10.23 16.90
CA MET A 248 -17.46 -9.93 15.78
C MET A 248 -17.51 -11.03 14.72
N LYS A 249 -17.45 -12.30 15.12
CA LYS A 249 -17.58 -13.45 14.21
C LYS A 249 -18.89 -13.38 13.43
N THR A 250 -20.00 -13.09 14.09
CA THR A 250 -21.32 -12.97 13.45
C THR A 250 -21.33 -11.81 12.44
N LYS A 251 -20.83 -10.64 12.85
CA LYS A 251 -20.79 -9.44 12.00
C LYS A 251 -19.89 -9.60 10.77
N LEU A 252 -18.79 -10.32 10.92
CA LEU A 252 -17.81 -10.52 9.86
C LEU A 252 -18.00 -11.83 9.10
N ASN A 253 -19.09 -12.56 9.39
CA ASN A 253 -19.42 -13.86 8.82
C ASN A 253 -18.28 -14.89 8.93
N CYS A 254 -17.76 -15.06 10.14
CA CYS A 254 -16.70 -16.01 10.49
C CYS A 254 -17.25 -17.11 11.40
N TYR A 255 -16.85 -18.35 11.15
CA TYR A 255 -17.19 -19.49 12.00
C TYR A 255 -16.07 -19.83 12.98
N ARG A 256 -14.82 -19.51 12.62
CA ARG A 256 -13.63 -19.81 13.44
C ARG A 256 -12.92 -18.55 13.91
N LYS A 257 -12.22 -18.65 15.04
CA LYS A 257 -11.35 -17.56 15.52
C LYS A 257 -10.24 -17.27 14.51
N SER A 258 -9.66 -18.30 13.89
CA SER A 258 -8.64 -18.13 12.85
C SER A 258 -9.18 -17.33 11.66
N GLU A 259 -10.40 -17.61 11.19
CA GLU A 259 -11.06 -16.85 10.12
C GLU A 259 -11.31 -15.40 10.52
N LEU A 260 -11.78 -15.17 11.76
CA LEU A 260 -11.93 -13.82 12.31
C LEU A 260 -10.59 -13.09 12.31
N ILE A 261 -9.53 -13.73 12.80
CA ILE A 261 -8.19 -13.14 12.85
C ILE A 261 -7.69 -12.85 11.44
N SER A 262 -7.86 -13.77 10.48
CA SER A 262 -7.48 -13.56 9.08
C SER A 262 -8.24 -12.40 8.44
N LYS A 263 -9.54 -12.28 8.66
CA LYS A 263 -10.36 -11.15 8.17
C LYS A 263 -9.97 -9.82 8.82
N LEU A 264 -9.63 -9.84 10.10
CA LEU A 264 -9.09 -8.67 10.79
C LEU A 264 -7.65 -8.32 10.37
N TYR A 265 -6.85 -9.30 9.92
CA TYR A 265 -5.47 -9.15 9.43
C TYR A 265 -5.40 -8.72 7.97
N LEU A 266 -6.33 -9.18 7.15
CA LEU A 266 -6.40 -8.91 5.72
C LEU A 266 -7.30 -7.69 5.51
N PRO A 267 -6.77 -6.48 5.31
CA PRO A 267 -7.53 -5.51 4.57
C PRO A 267 -7.69 -6.08 3.16
N PHE A 268 -8.93 -6.09 2.65
CA PHE A 268 -9.23 -6.46 1.27
C PHE A 268 -8.37 -5.72 0.25
#